data_AF-A0A1Q3AV93-F1
#
_entry.id   AF-A0A1Q3AV93-F1
#
_cell.length_a   1.000
_cell.length_b   1.000
_cell.length_c   1.000
_cell.angle_alpha   90.00
_cell.angle_beta   90.00
_cell.angle_gamma   90.00
#
_symmetry.space_group_name_H-M   'P 1'
#
loop_
_entity.id
_entity.type
_entity.pdbx_description
1 polymer ?
#
loop_
_entity_poly.entity_id
_entity_poly.type
_entity_poly.pdbx_seq_one_letter_code
_entity_poly.pdbx_strand_id
1 'polypeptide(L)'
;EKEVICYECEKPGHIRPDCPKLKKMEDNLKKKAMIATWSDSDDSSSADEENEEVANIAFMAMEDDVVVTSSSLSFNELKCEYDELVDVLNDLNREYLLLKKVAKDRAKENVELKNCILELKKDESVVKDLSLEKLKELFFEKQK
;
A
#
# COMPACT_ATOMS: atom_id res chain seq x y z
N GLU A 1 37.18 -18.67 -7.41
CA GLU A 1 36.10 -17.72 -7.73
C GLU A 1 34.76 -18.41 -7.47
N LYS A 2 33.76 -17.69 -6.94
CA LYS A 2 32.41 -18.26 -6.75
C LYS A 2 31.71 -18.21 -8.10
N GLU A 3 31.40 -19.37 -8.67
CA GLU A 3 30.62 -19.44 -9.90
C GLU A 3 29.25 -18.77 -9.69
N VAL A 4 28.80 -18.00 -10.69
CA VAL A 4 27.45 -17.42 -10.69
C VAL A 4 26.45 -18.54 -10.90
N ILE A 5 25.86 -19.02 -9.80
CA ILE A 5 24.94 -20.15 -9.78
C ILE A 5 23.52 -19.59 -9.86
N CYS A 6 22.81 -19.96 -10.93
CA CYS A 6 21.40 -19.64 -11.09
C CYS A 6 20.60 -20.26 -9.95
N TYR A 7 19.94 -19.46 -9.12
CA TYR A 7 19.12 -19.97 -8.00
C TYR A 7 17.94 -20.86 -8.43
N GLU A 8 17.50 -20.77 -9.69
CA GLU A 8 16.36 -21.54 -10.21
C GLU A 8 16.77 -22.91 -10.74
N CYS A 9 18.00 -23.08 -11.23
CA CYS A 9 18.44 -24.36 -11.79
C CYS A 9 19.77 -24.85 -11.25
N GLU A 10 20.36 -24.12 -10.31
CA GLU A 10 21.61 -24.41 -9.62
C GLU A 10 22.81 -24.64 -10.55
N LYS A 11 22.71 -24.13 -11.79
CA LYS A 11 23.80 -24.21 -12.76
C LYS A 11 24.63 -22.94 -12.74
N PRO A 12 25.96 -23.09 -12.84
CA PRO A 12 26.84 -21.97 -13.00
C PRO A 12 26.65 -21.32 -14.39
N GLY A 13 27.04 -20.06 -14.50
CA GLY A 13 27.13 -19.34 -15.78
C GLY A 13 25.89 -18.54 -16.18
N HIS A 14 24.86 -18.45 -15.34
CA HIS A 14 23.73 -17.53 -15.54
C HIS A 14 22.99 -17.25 -14.24
N ILE A 15 22.17 -16.20 -14.20
CA ILE A 15 21.29 -15.86 -13.07
C ILE A 15 19.84 -16.26 -13.35
N ARG A 16 19.00 -16.30 -12.31
CA ARG A 16 17.58 -16.65 -12.37
C ARG A 16 16.84 -16.13 -13.63
N PRO A 17 16.86 -14.84 -13.99
CA PRO A 17 16.10 -14.34 -15.15
C PRO A 17 16.53 -14.91 -16.51
N ASP A 18 17.80 -15.31 -16.65
CA ASP A 18 18.33 -15.93 -17.88
C ASP A 18 18.28 -17.46 -17.85
N CYS A 19 17.63 -18.02 -16.83
CA CYS A 19 17.45 -19.46 -16.73
C CYS A 19 16.69 -19.94 -17.95
N PRO A 20 17.28 -20.80 -18.80
CA PRO A 20 16.58 -21.33 -19.96
C PRO A 20 15.27 -22.03 -19.57
N LYS A 21 15.13 -22.51 -18.32
CA LYS A 21 13.88 -23.03 -17.75
C LYS A 21 12.79 -21.95 -17.60
N LEU A 22 13.15 -20.71 -17.25
CA LEU A 22 12.21 -19.59 -17.07
C LEU A 22 11.76 -19.01 -18.41
N LYS A 23 12.68 -18.77 -19.36
CA LYS A 23 12.32 -18.32 -20.73
C LYS A 23 11.42 -19.33 -21.46
N LYS A 24 11.67 -20.64 -21.33
CA LYS A 24 10.76 -21.67 -21.89
C LYS A 24 9.37 -21.66 -21.25
N MET A 25 9.24 -21.31 -19.98
CA MET A 25 7.93 -21.21 -19.32
C MET A 25 7.17 -19.98 -19.83
N GLU A 26 7.85 -18.85 -20.00
CA GLU A 26 7.33 -17.58 -20.49
C GLU A 26 6.88 -17.64 -21.96
N ASP A 27 7.65 -18.28 -22.84
CA ASP A 27 7.32 -18.44 -24.27
C ASP A 27 6.11 -19.37 -24.50
N ASN A 28 5.91 -20.39 -23.64
CA ASN A 28 4.76 -21.30 -23.68
C ASN A 28 3.47 -20.64 -23.15
N LEU A 29 3.59 -19.60 -22.32
CA LEU A 29 2.48 -18.80 -21.79
C LEU A 29 2.10 -17.64 -22.74
N LYS A 30 3.09 -16.94 -23.33
CA LYS A 30 2.88 -15.80 -24.24
C LYS A 30 2.30 -16.19 -25.61
N LYS A 31 2.68 -17.35 -26.18
CA LYS A 31 2.10 -17.85 -27.44
C LYS A 31 0.60 -18.14 -27.36
N LYS A 32 0.04 -18.31 -26.16
CA LYS A 32 -1.37 -18.63 -25.93
C LYS A 32 -2.25 -17.39 -25.68
N ALA A 33 -1.67 -16.18 -25.60
CA ALA A 33 -2.36 -15.02 -25.01
C ALA A 33 -2.77 -13.87 -25.96
N MET A 34 -1.91 -13.17 -26.72
CA MET A 34 -2.36 -11.85 -27.24
C MET A 34 -1.80 -11.46 -28.62
N ILE A 35 -2.43 -12.03 -29.66
CA ILE A 35 -2.53 -11.50 -31.03
C ILE A 35 -3.74 -10.54 -31.06
N ALA A 36 -3.83 -9.57 -30.15
CA ALA A 36 -4.99 -8.69 -30.10
C ALA A 36 -4.62 -7.28 -29.60
N THR A 37 -4.93 -6.29 -30.46
CA THR A 37 -5.16 -4.86 -30.18
C THR A 37 -3.93 -4.03 -29.77
N TRP A 38 -3.52 -2.95 -30.45
CA TRP A 38 -4.30 -1.86 -31.08
C TRP A 38 -3.44 -1.04 -32.06
N SER A 39 -4.14 -0.25 -32.88
CA SER A 39 -3.75 0.39 -34.15
C SER A 39 -3.32 1.86 -34.02
N ASP A 40 -2.49 2.28 -34.97
CA ASP A 40 -2.53 3.52 -35.78
C ASP A 40 -2.05 4.89 -35.26
N SER A 41 -0.95 5.39 -35.85
CA SER A 41 -0.88 6.74 -36.46
C SER A 41 0.41 6.88 -37.31
N ASP A 42 0.22 6.97 -38.63
CA ASP A 42 1.05 7.50 -39.76
C ASP A 42 2.04 8.65 -39.40
N ASP A 43 3.10 9.00 -40.15
CA ASP A 43 3.75 8.55 -41.39
C ASP A 43 5.04 9.42 -41.53
N SER A 44 6.17 8.82 -41.90
CA SER A 44 7.19 9.48 -42.74
C SER A 44 8.19 8.44 -43.21
N SER A 45 8.04 8.01 -44.45
CA SER A 45 8.97 7.13 -45.16
C SER A 45 10.25 7.86 -45.59
N SER A 46 11.42 7.23 -45.38
CA SER A 46 12.56 7.31 -46.31
C SER A 46 13.44 6.08 -46.11
N ALA A 47 13.61 5.32 -47.18
CA ALA A 47 14.21 4.00 -47.26
C ALA A 47 15.75 4.02 -47.33
N ASP A 48 16.32 2.88 -46.90
CA ASP A 48 17.61 2.27 -47.24
C ASP A 48 18.91 3.06 -47.02
N GLU A 49 19.60 2.73 -45.93
CA GLU A 49 20.95 2.15 -45.96
C GLU A 49 21.15 1.31 -44.68
N GLU A 50 20.40 0.22 -44.65
CA GLU A 50 20.47 -0.84 -43.65
C GLU A 50 21.83 -1.55 -43.73
N ASN A 51 22.42 -1.84 -42.56
CA ASN A 51 23.38 -2.90 -42.27
C ASN A 51 24.86 -2.54 -41.99
N GLU A 52 25.38 -1.35 -42.32
CA GLU A 52 26.79 -1.01 -42.00
C GLU A 52 26.96 -0.09 -40.77
N GLU A 53 25.95 0.72 -40.43
CA GLU A 53 25.99 1.59 -39.25
C GLU A 53 25.61 0.85 -37.93
N VAL A 54 24.87 -0.26 -38.03
CA VAL A 54 24.35 -0.99 -36.86
C VAL A 54 25.46 -1.77 -36.13
N ALA A 55 26.51 -2.20 -36.83
CA ALA A 55 27.61 -2.96 -36.22
C ALA A 55 28.58 -2.07 -35.43
N ASN A 56 28.85 -0.84 -35.89
CA ASN A 56 29.77 0.08 -35.21
C ASN A 56 29.14 0.80 -34.01
N ILE A 57 27.82 1.02 -34.00
CA ILE A 57 27.12 1.52 -32.79
C ILE A 57 27.14 0.47 -31.67
N ALA A 58 27.11 -0.83 -32.02
CA ALA A 58 27.16 -1.92 -31.04
C ALA A 58 28.52 -2.10 -30.35
N PHE A 59 29.59 -1.43 -30.82
CA PHE A 59 30.92 -1.52 -30.22
C PHE A 59 31.28 -0.32 -29.33
N MET A 60 30.74 0.87 -29.60
CA MET A 60 30.92 2.07 -28.73
C MET A 60 29.98 2.09 -27.51
N ALA A 61 28.96 1.22 -27.48
CA ALA A 61 28.08 1.06 -26.32
C ALA A 61 28.68 0.16 -25.22
N MET A 62 29.89 -0.35 -25.42
CA MET A 62 30.68 -1.10 -24.44
C MET A 62 31.88 -0.27 -23.95
N GLU A 63 31.72 1.04 -23.76
CA GLU A 63 32.58 1.77 -22.83
C GLU A 63 31.93 1.71 -21.45
N ASP A 64 32.55 0.86 -20.62
CA ASP A 64 32.60 0.90 -19.17
C ASP A 64 32.24 2.27 -18.58
N ASP A 65 31.04 2.40 -18.03
CA ASP A 65 30.81 2.78 -16.63
C ASP A 65 29.32 2.86 -16.25
N VAL A 66 28.45 2.05 -16.87
CA VAL A 66 27.17 1.75 -16.22
C VAL A 66 27.45 0.69 -15.16
N VAL A 67 28.12 1.10 -14.09
CA VAL A 67 27.70 0.71 -12.75
C VAL A 67 26.23 1.09 -12.71
N VAL A 68 25.38 0.15 -13.12
CA VAL A 68 23.99 0.15 -12.72
C VAL A 68 24.10 0.28 -11.23
N THR A 69 23.76 1.45 -10.71
CA THR A 69 23.60 1.70 -9.29
C THR A 69 22.39 0.91 -8.75
N SER A 70 22.20 -0.33 -9.20
CA SER A 70 22.04 -1.44 -8.27
C SER A 70 23.38 -1.60 -7.58
N SER A 71 23.67 -0.69 -6.64
CA SER A 71 24.57 -1.05 -5.56
C SER A 71 23.93 -2.30 -4.97
N SER A 72 24.42 -3.49 -5.36
CA SER A 72 23.97 -4.72 -4.76
C SER A 72 24.46 -4.58 -3.34
N LEU A 73 23.59 -4.08 -2.46
CA LEU A 73 23.92 -3.84 -1.06
C LEU A 73 24.67 -5.07 -0.60
N SER A 74 25.84 -4.85 -0.01
CA SER A 74 26.54 -5.94 0.61
C SER A 74 25.57 -6.63 1.57
N PHE A 75 25.73 -7.93 1.78
CA PHE A 75 24.82 -8.68 2.65
C PHE A 75 24.64 -8.00 4.02
N ASN A 76 25.69 -7.34 4.53
CA ASN A 76 25.64 -6.59 5.77
C ASN A 76 24.77 -5.34 5.69
N GLU A 77 24.87 -4.54 4.62
CA GLU A 77 24.02 -3.37 4.41
C GLU A 77 22.56 -3.78 4.24
N LEU A 78 22.27 -4.81 3.45
CA LEU A 78 20.91 -5.34 3.31
C LEU A 78 20.33 -5.83 4.64
N LYS A 79 21.19 -6.42 5.50
CA LYS A 79 20.78 -6.89 6.82
C LYS A 79 20.45 -5.72 7.76
N CYS A 80 21.22 -4.64 7.73
CA CYS A 80 20.92 -3.42 8.49
C CYS A 80 19.57 -2.83 8.08
N GLU A 81 19.33 -2.66 6.77
CA GLU A 81 18.05 -2.14 6.24
C GLU A 81 16.86 -3.01 6.66
N TYR A 82 17.04 -4.35 6.64
CA TYR A 82 16.02 -5.27 7.11
C TYR A 82 15.72 -5.11 8.60
N ASP A 83 16.75 -4.99 9.44
CA ASP A 83 16.59 -4.82 10.89
C ASP A 83 15.91 -3.49 11.23
N GLU A 84 16.28 -2.39 10.55
CA GLU A 84 15.61 -1.09 10.67
C GLU A 84 14.13 -1.17 10.28
N LEU A 85 13.80 -1.85 9.18
CA LEU A 85 12.41 -2.06 8.77
C LEU A 85 11.61 -2.87 9.80
N VAL A 86 12.24 -3.87 10.42
CA VAL A 86 11.62 -4.67 11.47
C VAL A 86 11.33 -3.82 12.71
N ASP A 87 12.27 -2.95 13.10
CA ASP A 87 12.07 -2.04 14.24
C ASP A 87 10.90 -1.08 13.98
N VAL A 88 10.84 -0.45 12.80
CA VAL A 88 9.73 0.42 12.40
C VAL A 88 8.40 -0.34 12.40
N LEU A 89 8.38 -1.59 11.91
CA LEU A 89 7.18 -2.43 11.93
C LEU A 89 6.71 -2.73 13.36
N ASN A 90 7.63 -3.02 14.26
CA ASN A 90 7.33 -3.29 15.66
C ASN A 90 6.76 -2.05 16.36
N ASP A 91 7.35 -0.88 16.12
CA ASP A 91 6.87 0.39 16.65
C ASP A 91 5.47 0.72 16.14
N LEU A 92 5.23 0.57 14.83
CA LEU A 92 3.91 0.77 14.23
C LEU A 92 2.87 -0.20 14.82
N ASN A 93 3.23 -1.46 15.03
CA ASN A 93 2.33 -2.44 15.63
C ASN A 93 1.99 -2.07 17.09
N ARG A 94 2.96 -1.55 17.85
CA ARG A 94 2.72 -1.03 19.21
C ARG A 94 1.74 0.15 19.18
N GLU A 95 1.92 1.11 18.29
CA GLU A 95 1.01 2.24 18.14
C GLU A 95 -0.40 1.79 17.74
N TYR A 96 -0.50 0.86 16.80
CA TYR A 96 -1.78 0.26 16.40
C TYR A 96 -2.52 -0.37 17.59
N LEU A 97 -1.81 -1.12 18.44
CA LEU A 97 -2.41 -1.73 19.64
C LEU A 97 -2.91 -0.67 20.63
N LEU A 98 -2.18 0.42 20.81
CA LEU A 98 -2.61 1.55 21.64
C LEU A 98 -3.85 2.22 21.07
N LEU A 99 -3.84 2.52 19.77
CA LEU A 99 -4.97 3.14 19.08
C LEU A 99 -6.23 2.25 19.15
N LYS A 100 -6.07 0.94 18.98
CA LYS A 100 -7.14 -0.05 19.13
C LYS A 100 -7.72 -0.05 20.55
N LYS A 101 -6.90 0.13 21.59
CA LYS A 101 -7.38 0.26 22.97
C LYS A 101 -8.15 1.56 23.16
N VAL A 102 -7.60 2.69 22.72
CA VAL A 102 -8.27 4.00 22.79
C VAL A 102 -9.62 3.98 22.07
N ALA A 103 -9.70 3.39 20.88
CA ALA A 103 -10.96 3.27 20.14
C ALA A 103 -12.02 2.47 20.91
N LYS A 104 -11.63 1.38 21.59
CA LYS A 104 -12.53 0.61 22.45
C LYS A 104 -13.00 1.42 23.65
N ASP A 105 -12.11 2.16 24.30
CA ASP A 105 -12.45 2.96 25.48
C ASP A 105 -13.37 4.13 25.09
N ARG A 106 -13.11 4.81 23.98
CA ARG A 106 -13.99 5.85 23.42
C ARG A 106 -15.36 5.30 23.02
N ALA A 107 -15.44 4.06 22.54
CA ALA A 107 -16.72 3.43 22.24
C ALA A 107 -17.56 3.21 23.51
N LYS A 108 -16.92 2.82 24.62
CA LYS A 108 -17.61 2.68 25.92
C LYS A 108 -18.07 4.03 26.47
N GLU A 109 -17.18 5.03 26.48
CA GLU A 109 -17.49 6.40 26.92
C GLU A 109 -18.67 6.97 26.11
N ASN A 110 -18.71 6.75 24.79
CA ASN A 110 -19.83 7.17 23.96
C ASN A 110 -21.16 6.51 24.34
N VAL A 111 -21.15 5.25 24.78
CA VAL A 111 -22.36 4.57 25.27
C VAL A 111 -22.80 5.17 26.60
N GLU A 112 -21.85 5.40 27.51
CA GLU A 112 -22.12 6.03 28.82
C GLU A 112 -22.69 7.44 28.65
N LEU A 113 -22.08 8.28 27.80
CA LEU A 113 -22.57 9.62 27.51
C LEU A 113 -23.97 9.62 26.89
N LYS A 114 -24.26 8.68 25.98
CA LYS A 114 -25.62 8.53 25.43
C LYS A 114 -26.63 8.21 26.53
N ASN A 115 -26.28 7.35 27.48
CA ASN A 115 -27.16 7.02 28.60
C ASN A 115 -27.38 8.24 29.52
N CYS A 116 -26.33 8.97 29.88
CA CYS A 116 -26.45 10.20 30.66
C CYS A 116 -27.36 11.24 29.98
N ILE A 117 -27.25 11.40 28.66
CA ILE A 117 -28.13 12.30 27.89
C ILE A 117 -29.60 11.86 27.97
N LEU A 118 -29.87 10.55 27.93
CA LEU A 118 -31.23 10.02 28.06
C LEU A 118 -31.82 10.30 29.45
N GLU A 119 -31.03 10.12 30.50
CA GLU A 119 -31.44 10.43 31.88
C GLU A 119 -31.76 11.91 32.04
N LEU A 120 -30.86 12.79 31.58
CA LEU A 120 -31.08 14.25 31.64
C LEU A 120 -32.33 14.69 30.88
N LYS A 121 -32.61 14.09 29.71
CA LYS A 121 -33.85 14.37 28.96
C LYS A 121 -35.10 13.95 29.72
N LYS A 122 -35.03 12.84 30.46
CA LYS A 122 -36.14 12.39 31.31
C LYS A 122 -36.35 13.38 32.45
N ASP A 123 -35.29 13.80 33.13
CA ASP A 123 -35.38 14.77 34.22
C ASP A 123 -35.92 16.12 33.74
N GLU A 124 -35.49 16.58 32.55
CA GLU A 124 -36.02 17.78 31.91
C GLU A 124 -37.53 17.71 31.68
N SER A 125 -38.06 16.55 31.25
CA SER A 125 -39.51 16.35 31.08
C SER A 125 -40.27 16.44 32.41
N VAL A 126 -39.74 15.83 33.47
CA VAL A 126 -40.36 15.86 34.80
C VAL A 126 -40.40 17.29 35.36
N VAL A 127 -39.32 18.06 35.18
CA VAL A 127 -39.26 19.46 35.63
C VAL A 127 -40.28 20.33 34.88
N LYS A 128 -40.45 20.11 33.57
CA LYS A 128 -41.47 20.80 32.77
C LYS A 128 -42.88 20.49 33.27
N ASP A 129 -43.17 19.23 33.53
CA ASP A 129 -44.48 18.79 34.02
C ASP A 129 -44.80 19.40 35.40
N LEU A 130 -43.84 19.35 36.34
CA LEU A 130 -43.97 19.97 37.66
C LEU A 130 -44.19 21.49 37.58
N SER A 131 -43.49 22.17 36.68
CA SER A 131 -43.64 23.61 36.47
C SER A 131 -45.02 23.97 35.92
N LEU A 132 -45.53 23.15 35.00
CA LEU A 132 -46.85 23.33 34.40
C LEU A 132 -47.96 23.12 35.44
N GLU A 133 -47.82 22.12 36.31
CA GLU A 133 -48.79 21.85 37.37
C GLU A 133 -48.83 23.00 38.40
N LYS A 134 -47.66 23.51 38.80
CA LYS A 134 -47.57 24.66 39.72
C LYS A 134 -48.19 25.92 39.14
N LEU A 135 -48.07 26.14 37.83
CA LEU A 135 -48.72 27.26 37.15
C LEU A 135 -50.26 27.12 37.14
N LYS A 136 -50.78 25.89 36.97
CA LYS A 136 -52.23 25.65 37.07
C LYS A 136 -52.75 25.93 38.47
N GLU A 137 -52.05 25.46 39.51
CA GLU A 137 -52.42 25.72 40.91
C GLU A 137 -52.54 27.22 41.19
N LEU A 138 -51.52 28.00 40.82
CA LEU A 138 -51.51 29.47 40.97
C LEU A 138 -52.64 30.16 40.20
N PHE A 139 -53.01 29.63 39.03
CA PHE A 139 -54.11 30.17 38.24
C PHE A 139 -55.46 29.95 38.91
N PHE A 140 -55.71 28.74 39.43
CA PHE A 140 -56.93 28.43 40.17
C PHE A 140 -57.05 29.25 41.45
N GLU A 141 -55.95 29.46 42.17
CA GLU A 141 -55.94 30.22 43.41
C GLU A 141 -56.27 31.70 43.18
N LYS A 142 -55.87 32.28 42.03
CA LYS A 142 -56.23 33.65 41.64
C LYS A 142 -57.69 33.83 41.19
N GLN A 143 -58.39 32.75 40.84
CA GLN A 143 -59.80 32.81 40.41
C GLN A 143 -60.79 32.66 41.58
N LYS A 144 -60.30 32.38 42.78
CA LYS A 144 -61.09 32.21 44.00
C LYS A 144 -61.16 33.51 44.79
#